data_AF-A0A2H9MQA0-F1
#
_entry.id   AF-A0A2H9MQA0-F1
#
_cell.length_a   1.000
_cell.length_b   1.000
_cell.length_c   1.000
_cell.angle_alpha   90.00
_cell.angle_beta   90.00
_cell.angle_gamma   90.00
#
_symmetry.space_group_name_H-M   'P 1'
#
loop_
_entity.id
_entity.type
_entity.pdbx_description
1 polymer ?
#
loop_
_entity_poly.entity_id
_entity_poly.type
_entity_poly.pdbx_seq_one_letter_code
_entity_poly.pdbx_strand_id
1 'polypeptide(L)' 'EKTLKELQGLYILKGYFEKGIETDRAIVLTDREIFPKYTQQKARKKPMPTKSITTVEELKDGDYVVHRDFGIGIFRGL' A
#
# COMPACT_ATOMS: atom_id res chain seq x y z
N GLU A 1 -20.38 19.91 -37.21
CA GLU A 1 -19.97 19.65 -35.81
C GLU A 1 -21.01 20.25 -34.87
N LYS A 2 -21.63 19.45 -33.98
CA LYS A 2 -22.56 19.99 -32.97
C LYS A 2 -21.74 20.50 -31.79
N THR A 3 -21.66 21.82 -31.69
CA THR A 3 -21.05 22.57 -30.59
C THR A 3 -21.64 22.08 -29.26
N LEU A 4 -20.80 21.84 -28.25
CA LEU A 4 -21.16 21.41 -26.88
C LEU A 4 -22.18 22.35 -26.16
N LYS A 5 -22.63 23.43 -26.80
CA LYS A 5 -23.52 24.47 -26.26
C LYS A 5 -24.99 24.04 -26.09
N GLU A 6 -25.44 22.93 -26.69
CA GLU A 6 -26.86 22.51 -26.71
C GLU A 6 -27.13 21.13 -26.12
N LEU A 7 -26.24 20.62 -25.27
CA LEU A 7 -26.33 19.26 -24.77
C LEU A 7 -26.79 19.25 -23.30
N GLN A 8 -28.12 19.25 -23.09
CA GLN A 8 -28.72 18.81 -21.82
C GLN A 8 -28.86 17.29 -21.85
N GLY A 9 -28.03 16.58 -21.09
CA GLY A 9 -28.12 15.13 -21.00
C GLY A 9 -26.88 14.46 -20.42
N LEU A 10 -26.96 13.15 -20.26
CA LEU A 10 -25.82 12.30 -19.90
C LEU A 10 -25.12 11.84 -21.17
N TYR A 11 -23.80 12.03 -21.24
CA TYR A 11 -22.98 11.58 -22.36
C TYR A 11 -21.91 10.62 -21.86
N ILE A 12 -21.73 9.53 -22.59
CA ILE A 12 -20.64 8.58 -22.36
C ILE A 12 -19.60 8.80 -23.44
N LEU A 13 -18.40 9.16 -23.01
CA LEU A 13 -17.25 9.35 -23.88
C LEU A 13 -16.23 8.24 -23.59
N LYS A 14 -15.61 7.71 -24.65
CA LYS A 14 -14.51 6.75 -24.52
C LYS A 14 -13.20 7.47 -24.81
N GLY A 15 -12.32 7.52 -23.83
CA GLY A 15 -11.03 8.20 -23.93
C GLY A 15 -10.21 8.01 -22.66
N TYR A 16 -8.98 8.52 -22.68
CA TYR A 16 -8.13 8.57 -21.50
C TYR A 16 -8.15 9.99 -20.91
N PHE A 17 -8.62 10.10 -19.67
CA PHE A 17 -8.65 11.35 -18.92
C PHE A 17 -8.03 11.10 -17.56
N GLU A 18 -7.08 11.95 -17.14
CA GLU A 18 -6.38 11.73 -15.87
C GLU A 18 -7.18 12.20 -14.66
N LYS A 19 -8.06 13.19 -14.86
CA LYS A 19 -8.87 13.85 -13.84
C LYS A 19 -10.16 14.38 -14.47
N GLY A 20 -11.23 14.46 -13.70
CA GLY A 20 -12.46 15.13 -14.08
C GLY A 20 -12.30 16.65 -14.17
N ILE A 21 -13.26 17.27 -14.85
CA ILE A 21 -13.32 18.72 -15.06
C ILE A 21 -14.72 19.18 -14.69
N GLU A 22 -14.79 20.19 -13.84
CA GLU A 22 -16.03 20.89 -13.51
C GLU A 22 -16.01 22.27 -14.13
N THR A 23 -17.12 22.63 -14.75
CA THR A 23 -17.37 23.97 -15.31
C THR A 23 -18.78 24.39 -14.93
N ASP A 24 -19.07 25.68 -15.07
CA ASP A 24 -20.38 26.26 -14.76
C ASP A 24 -21.56 25.63 -15.56
N ARG A 25 -21.27 24.86 -16.61
CA ARG A 25 -22.29 24.28 -17.51
C ARG A 25 -22.21 22.77 -17.67
N ALA A 26 -21.13 22.14 -17.22
CA ALA A 26 -20.89 20.72 -17.45
C ALA A 26 -19.90 20.15 -16.42
N ILE A 27 -20.14 18.90 -16.05
CA ILE A 27 -19.25 18.10 -15.22
C ILE A 27 -18.82 16.89 -16.03
N VAL A 28 -17.51 16.68 -16.13
CA VAL A 28 -16.89 15.50 -16.74
C VAL A 28 -16.32 14.65 -15.61
N LEU A 29 -16.91 13.48 -15.40
CA LEU A 29 -16.43 12.50 -14.42
C LEU A 29 -15.63 11.41 -15.13
N THR A 30 -14.51 11.03 -14.53
CA THR A 30 -13.62 9.98 -15.03
C THR A 30 -13.82 8.66 -14.29
N ASP A 31 -13.30 7.56 -14.85
CA ASP A 31 -13.31 6.25 -14.19
C ASP A 31 -12.64 6.29 -12.81
N ARG A 32 -11.63 7.14 -12.62
CA ARG A 32 -10.90 7.28 -11.37
C ARG A 32 -11.73 7.91 -10.25
N GLU A 33 -12.67 8.79 -10.61
CA GLU A 33 -13.57 9.47 -9.66
C GLU A 33 -14.80 8.61 -9.35
N ILE A 34 -15.31 7.90 -10.35
CA ILE A 34 -16.44 6.98 -10.20
C ILE A 34 -16.02 5.70 -9.46
N PHE A 35 -14.82 5.20 -9.78
CA PHE A 35 -14.25 4.00 -9.20
C PHE A 35 -12.98 4.37 -8.43
N PRO A 36 -13.12 4.93 -7.20
CA PRO A 36 -11.96 5.17 -6.36
C PRO A 36 -11.25 3.82 -6.15
N LYS A 37 -10.00 3.73 -6.63
CA LYS A 37 -9.15 2.59 -6.31
C LYS A 37 -8.95 2.64 -4.80
N TYR A 38 -9.71 1.82 -4.07
CA TYR A 38 -9.32 1.42 -2.74
C TYR A 38 -7.96 0.76 -2.90
N THR A 39 -6.90 1.52 -2.64
CA THR A 39 -5.60 0.92 -2.36
C THR A 39 -5.87 0.07 -1.14
N GLN A 40 -6.11 -1.23 -1.36
CA GLN A 40 -6.16 -2.19 -0.28
C GLN A 40 -4.85 -1.98 0.46
N GLN A 41 -4.94 -1.39 1.67
CA GLN A 41 -3.77 -1.26 2.52
C GLN A 41 -3.25 -2.68 2.66
N LYS A 42 -2.08 -2.96 2.08
CA LYS A 42 -1.47 -4.27 2.17
C LYS A 42 -1.45 -4.62 3.65
N ALA A 43 -2.12 -5.70 4.02
CA ALA A 43 -2.16 -6.15 5.40
C ALA A 43 -0.71 -6.21 5.90
N ARG A 44 -0.44 -5.50 7.01
CA ARG A 44 0.90 -5.52 7.62
C ARG A 44 1.23 -6.99 7.89
N LYS A 45 2.34 -7.48 7.32
CA LYS A 45 2.81 -8.84 7.58
C LYS A 45 3.00 -8.94 9.10
N LYS A 46 2.30 -9.88 9.75
CA LYS A 46 2.52 -10.16 11.16
C LYS A 46 3.98 -10.63 11.30
N PRO A 47 4.75 -10.13 12.27
CA PRO A 47 6.07 -10.68 12.53
C PRO A 47 5.90 -12.17 12.85
N MET A 48 6.69 -12.99 12.18
CA MET A 48 6.76 -14.43 12.48
C MET A 48 7.22 -14.57 13.93
N PRO A 49 6.57 -15.39 14.77
CA PRO A 49 7.00 -15.58 16.14
C PRO A 49 8.38 -16.26 16.12
N THR A 50 9.44 -15.47 16.27
CA THR A 50 10.79 -15.98 16.54
C THR A 50 10.83 -16.42 17.99
N LYS A 51 11.24 -17.67 18.25
CA LYS A 51 11.39 -18.20 19.60
C LYS A 51 12.37 -17.31 20.36
N SER A 52 11.91 -16.61 21.39
CA SER A 52 12.79 -15.86 22.28
C SER A 52 13.62 -16.86 23.08
N ILE A 53 14.94 -16.68 23.07
CA ILE A 53 15.85 -17.47 23.91
C ILE A 53 15.49 -17.15 25.36
N THR A 54 14.83 -18.09 26.04
CA THR A 54 14.34 -17.89 27.41
C THR A 54 15.40 -18.34 28.43
N THR A 55 16.26 -19.29 28.03
CA THR A 55 17.34 -19.85 28.86
C THR A 55 18.61 -19.95 28.03
N VAL A 56 19.77 -19.63 28.64
CA VAL A 56 21.10 -19.66 27.99
C VAL A 56 21.49 -21.07 27.54
N GLU A 57 20.95 -22.10 28.19
CA GLU A 57 21.19 -23.52 27.89
C GLU A 57 20.62 -23.99 26.55
N GLU A 58 19.67 -23.26 25.97
CA GLU A 58 19.13 -23.57 24.64
C GLU A 58 20.09 -23.17 23.50
N LEU A 59 21.13 -22.40 23.82
CA LEU A 59 22.01 -21.74 22.86
C LEU A 59 23.18 -22.64 22.49
N LYS A 60 23.33 -22.92 21.19
CA LYS A 60 24.44 -23.72 20.66
C LYS A 60 25.49 -22.81 20.05
N ASP A 61 26.73 -23.27 20.07
CA ASP A 61 27.83 -22.60 19.38
C ASP A 61 27.46 -22.41 17.89
N GLY A 62 27.55 -21.16 17.43
CA GLY A 62 27.11 -20.76 16.08
C GLY A 62 25.70 -20.18 15.98
N ASP A 63 24.89 -20.16 17.04
CA ASP A 63 23.56 -19.56 17.01
C ASP A 63 23.61 -18.02 16.97
N TYR A 64 22.66 -17.41 16.24
CA TYR A 64 22.54 -15.95 16.17
C TYR A 64 21.83 -15.40 17.41
N VAL A 65 22.45 -14.41 18.05
CA VAL A 65 21.93 -13.69 19.23
C VAL A 65 21.79 -12.21 18.93
N VAL A 66 20.89 -11.52 19.63
CA VAL A 66 20.75 -10.07 19.53
C VAL A 66 21.12 -9.45 20.86
N HIS A 67 22.21 -8.67 20.88
CA HIS A 67 22.60 -7.85 22.01
C HIS A 67 21.88 -6.50 21.95
N ARG A 68 21.39 -6.02 23.09
CA ARG A 68 20.64 -4.75 23.18
C ARG A 68 21.42 -3.56 22.62
N ASP A 69 22.71 -3.48 22.94
CA ASP A 69 23.56 -2.33 22.59
C ASP A 69 24.35 -2.49 21.29
N PHE A 70 24.53 -3.73 20.80
CA PHE A 70 25.45 -4.02 19.69
C PHE A 70 24.77 -4.68 18.47
N GLY A 71 23.51 -5.11 18.60
CA GLY A 71 22.78 -5.76 17.52
C GLY A 71 23.11 -7.25 17.41
N ILE A 72 23.13 -7.78 16.18
CA ILE A 72 23.20 -9.23 15.90
C ILE A 72 24.65 -9.73 16.07
N GLY A 73 24.82 -10.84 16.79
CA GLY A 73 26.09 -11.54 16.98
C GLY A 73 25.92 -13.06 16.89
N ILE A 74 27.05 -13.77 16.99
CA ILE A 74 27.11 -15.24 16.99
C ILE A 74 27.55 -15.69 18.38
N PHE A 75 26.81 -16.61 18.99
CA PHE A 75 27.19 -17.21 20.25
C PHE A 75 28.38 -18.14 20.07
N ARG A 76 29.38 -18.01 20.95
CA ARG A 76 30.65 -18.76 20.92
C ARG A 76 30.90 -19.64 22.15
N GLY A 77 29.83 -20.00 22.86
CA GLY A 77 29.93 -20.68 24.15
C GLY A 77 29.98 -19.72 25.34
N LEU A 78 30.00 -20.30 26.53
CA LEU A 78 30.22 -19.64 27.82
C LEU A 78 31.67 -19.82 28.28
#